data_AF-A0A9Q7E5R4-F1
#
_entry.id   AF-A0A9Q7E5R4-F1
#
_cell.length_a   1.000
_cell.length_b   1.000
_cell.length_c   1.000
_cell.angle_alpha   90.00
_cell.angle_beta   90.00
_cell.angle_gamma   90.00
#
_symmetry.space_group_name_H-M   'P 1'
#
loop_
_entity.id
_entity.type
_entity.pdbx_description
1 polymer ?
#
loop_
_entity_poly.entity_id
_entity_poly.type
_entity_poly.pdbx_seq_one_letter_code
_entity_poly.pdbx_strand_id
1 'polypeptide(L)' 'MLSVLLTSCTTPQIEYLSPPLAYTIPCERSAFQGKTYGDAIKHLIKVMAERDLCASQIDKIREWQIENAQH' A
#
# COMPACT_ATOMS: atom_id res chain seq x y z
N MET A 1 41.83 -40.57 -1.43
CA MET A 1 40.47 -40.31 -0.90
C MET A 1 40.12 -38.86 -1.23
N LEU A 2 39.34 -38.64 -2.29
CA LEU A 2 38.92 -37.31 -2.75
C LEU A 2 37.59 -36.97 -2.05
N SER A 3 37.64 -36.14 -1.01
CA SER A 3 36.45 -35.75 -0.26
C SER A 3 35.67 -34.68 -1.04
N VAL A 4 34.58 -35.08 -1.70
CA VAL A 4 33.62 -34.16 -2.32
C VAL A 4 32.83 -33.48 -1.19
N LEU A 5 33.11 -32.20 -0.95
CA LEU A 5 32.29 -31.36 -0.08
C LEU A 5 31.01 -31.00 -0.82
N LEU A 6 29.91 -31.68 -0.49
CA LEU A 6 28.56 -31.26 -0.87
C LEU A 6 28.22 -30.00 -0.06
N THR A 7 28.55 -28.83 -0.58
CA THR A 7 27.97 -27.58 -0.09
C THR A 7 26.49 -27.57 -0.45
N SER A 8 25.63 -27.82 0.53
CA SER A 8 24.19 -27.60 0.42
C SER A 8 23.94 -26.13 0.08
N CYS A 9 23.47 -25.85 -1.13
CA CYS A 9 22.97 -24.54 -1.50
C CYS A 9 21.56 -24.39 -0.91
N THR A 10 21.45 -23.80 0.27
CA THR A 10 20.15 -23.37 0.81
C THR A 10 19.77 -22.08 0.09
N THR A 11 18.75 -22.10 -0.75
CA THR A 11 18.16 -20.87 -1.27
C THR A 11 17.58 -20.09 -0.10
N PRO A 12 17.94 -18.82 0.10
CA PRO A 12 17.33 -18.02 1.15
C PRO A 12 15.83 -17.94 0.88
N GLN A 13 15.03 -18.41 1.83
CA GLN A 13 13.59 -18.17 1.83
C GLN A 13 13.42 -16.69 2.19
N ILE A 14 13.13 -15.85 1.19
CA ILE A 14 12.81 -14.45 1.42
C ILE A 14 11.34 -14.41 1.86
N GLU A 15 11.11 -14.25 3.15
CA GLU A 15 9.77 -13.96 3.67
C GLU A 15 9.44 -12.50 3.36
N TYR A 16 8.48 -12.28 2.46
CA TYR A 16 8.05 -10.93 2.13
C TYR A 16 7.10 -10.42 3.21
N LEU A 17 7.60 -9.48 4.01
CA LEU A 17 6.78 -8.79 4.99
C LEU A 17 5.89 -7.76 4.27
N SER A 18 4.58 -7.79 4.56
CA SER A 18 3.59 -6.92 3.93
C SER A 18 2.79 -6.12 4.97
N PRO A 19 2.40 -4.88 4.66
CA PRO A 19 1.61 -4.06 5.57
C PRO A 19 0.22 -4.67 5.80
N PRO A 20 -0.47 -4.30 6.90
CA PRO A 20 -1.85 -4.66 7.12
C PRO A 20 -2.73 -4.39 5.89
N LEU A 21 -3.55 -5.38 5.52
CA LEU A 21 -4.37 -5.35 4.30
C LEU A 21 -5.28 -4.10 4.21
N ALA A 22 -5.69 -3.55 5.35
CA ALA A 22 -6.51 -2.35 5.41
C ALA A 22 -5.84 -1.09 4.80
N TYR A 23 -4.50 -1.04 4.75
CA TYR A 23 -3.76 0.09 4.18
C TYR A 23 -3.54 -0.07 2.67
N THR A 24 -3.70 -1.28 2.15
CA THR A 24 -3.48 -1.61 0.72
C THR A 24 -4.79 -1.70 -0.08
N ILE A 25 -5.93 -1.37 0.54
CA ILE A 25 -7.20 -1.30 -0.16
C ILE A 25 -7.09 -0.22 -1.26
N PRO A 26 -7.51 -0.50 -2.51
CA PRO A 26 -7.46 0.50 -3.57
C PRO A 26 -8.23 1.77 -3.16
N CYS A 27 -7.61 2.93 -3.36
CA CYS A 27 -8.25 4.20 -3.08
C CYS A 27 -9.48 4.42 -3.97
N GLU A 28 -10.58 4.86 -3.37
CA GLU A 28 -11.79 5.19 -4.11
C GLU A 28 -11.53 6.36 -5.07
N ARG A 29 -12.12 6.26 -6.27
CA ARG A 29 -12.01 7.27 -7.32
C ARG A 29 -13.37 7.44 -7.97
N SER A 30 -14.17 8.32 -7.41
CA SER A 30 -15.48 8.58 -7.98
C SER A 30 -15.39 9.27 -9.33
N ALA A 31 -16.14 8.78 -10.31
CA ALA A 31 -16.32 9.48 -11.58
C ALA A 31 -17.23 10.70 -11.42
N PHE A 32 -16.92 11.79 -12.09
CA PHE A 32 -17.81 12.95 -12.18
C PHE A 32 -18.95 12.67 -13.16
N GLN A 33 -20.20 12.82 -12.70
CA GLN A 33 -21.41 12.62 -13.52
C GLN A 33 -22.34 13.84 -13.51
N GLY A 34 -21.86 14.97 -12.95
CA GLY A 34 -22.62 16.19 -12.80
C GLY A 34 -22.82 16.95 -14.11
N LYS A 35 -23.83 17.82 -14.14
CA LYS A 35 -24.12 18.67 -15.32
C LYS A 35 -24.08 20.16 -14.99
N THR A 36 -23.99 20.50 -13.71
CA THR A 36 -24.02 21.89 -13.23
C THR A 36 -22.76 22.20 -12.42
N TYR A 37 -22.49 23.50 -12.24
CA TYR A 37 -21.46 23.95 -11.30
C TYR A 37 -21.73 23.46 -9.87
N GLY A 38 -23.00 23.38 -9.46
CA GLY A 38 -23.37 22.83 -8.16
C GLY A 38 -22.97 21.36 -7.99
N ASP A 39 -23.12 20.56 -9.04
CA ASP A 39 -22.68 19.17 -9.03
C ASP A 39 -21.15 19.05 -8.97
N ALA A 40 -20.44 19.96 -9.65
CA ALA A 40 -18.98 20.01 -9.60
C ALA A 40 -18.48 20.29 -8.17
N ILE A 41 -19.10 21.23 -7.44
CA ILE A 41 -18.73 21.51 -6.04
C ILE A 41 -19.02 20.31 -5.13
N LYS A 42 -20.18 19.66 -5.28
CA LYS A 42 -20.50 18.44 -4.52
C LYS A 42 -19.52 17.31 -4.80
N HIS A 43 -19.16 17.13 -6.07
CA HIS A 43 -18.19 16.14 -6.47
C HIS A 43 -16.79 16.46 -5.92
N LEU A 44 -16.39 17.73 -5.93
CA LEU A 44 -15.13 18.17 -5.36
C LEU A 44 -15.02 17.80 -3.87
N ILE A 45 -16.07 18.06 -3.08
CA ILE A 45 -16.11 17.66 -1.67
C ILE A 45 -15.94 16.15 -1.52
N LYS A 46 -16.61 15.36 -2.37
CA LYS A 46 -16.48 13.89 -2.36
C LYS A 46 -15.04 13.44 -2.61
N VAL A 47 -14.44 13.89 -3.71
CA VAL A 47 -13.08 13.45 -4.09
C VAL A 47 -12.00 13.98 -3.14
N MET A 48 -12.24 15.10 -2.45
CA MET A 48 -11.38 15.57 -1.36
C MET A 48 -11.40 14.58 -0.19
N ALA A 49 -12.58 14.11 0.23
CA ALA A 49 -12.68 13.11 1.28
C ALA A 49 -12.04 11.76 0.88
N GLU A 50 -12.25 11.31 -0.36
CA GLU A 50 -11.59 10.11 -0.91
C GLU A 50 -10.06 10.25 -0.90
N ARG A 51 -9.55 11.42 -1.30
CA ARG A 51 -8.12 11.74 -1.27
C ARG A 51 -7.57 11.70 0.14
N ASP A 52 -8.25 12.32 1.10
CA ASP A 52 -7.75 12.41 2.48
C ASP A 52 -7.71 11.03 3.15
N LEU A 53 -8.70 10.18 2.90
CA LEU A 53 -8.68 8.78 3.32
C LEU A 53 -7.52 8.02 2.68
N CYS A 54 -7.34 8.15 1.36
CA CYS A 54 -6.23 7.53 0.62
C CYS A 54 -4.86 7.96 1.17
N ALA A 55 -4.68 9.26 1.42
CA ALA A 55 -3.45 9.79 2.01
C ALA A 55 -3.15 9.15 3.37
N SER A 56 -4.16 9.01 4.22
CA SER A 56 -4.02 8.37 5.54
C SER A 56 -3.59 6.90 5.44
N GLN A 57 -3.99 6.17 4.40
CA GLN A 57 -3.54 4.79 4.18
C GLN A 57 -2.04 4.75 3.84
N ILE A 58 -1.57 5.67 2.98
CA ILE A 58 -0.15 5.76 2.64
C ILE A 58 0.69 6.15 3.86
N ASP A 59 0.21 7.07 4.70
CA ASP A 59 0.91 7.44 5.92
C ASP A 59 1.10 6.24 6.85
N LYS A 60 0.05 5.42 7.03
CA LYS A 60 0.14 4.18 7.81
C LYS A 60 1.09 3.15 7.19
N ILE A 61 1.18 3.07 5.86
CA ILE A 61 2.20 2.22 5.21
C ILE A 61 3.61 2.72 5.54
N ARG A 62 3.84 4.04 5.52
CA ARG A 62 5.15 4.62 5.86
C ARG A 62 5.51 4.39 7.32
N GLU A 63 4.57 4.60 8.23
CA GLU A 63 4.73 4.32 9.66
C GLU A 63 5.07 2.85 9.88
N TRP A 64 4.30 1.94 9.29
CA TRP A 64 4.56 0.51 9.32
C TRP A 64 5.93 0.15 8.76
N GLN A 65 6.36 0.76 7.65
CA GLN A 65 7.70 0.55 7.08
C GLN A 65 8.80 0.97 8.06
N ILE A 66 8.63 2.08 8.77
CA ILE A 66 9.61 2.55 9.76
C ILE A 66 9.67 1.59 10.96
N GLU A 67 8.52 1.14 11.46
CA GLU A 67 8.43 0.17 12.55
C GLU A 67 9.07 -1.17 12.21
N ASN A 68 8.93 -1.63 10.96
CA ASN A 68 9.38 -2.95 10.52
C ASN A 68 10.73 -2.94 9.80
N ALA A 69 11.29 -1.78 9.44
CA ALA A 69 12.65 -1.66 8.89
C ALA A 69 13.76 -1.85 9.94
N GLN A 70 13.41 -1.93 11.23
CA GLN A 70 14.34 -2.14 12.34
C GLN A 70 14.44 -3.62 12.79
N HIS A 71 13.70 -4.52 12.15
CA HIS A 71 13.69 -5.96 12.38
C HIS A 71 14.20 -6.72 11.15
#